data_AF-A0A857J6P1-F1
#
_entry.id   AF-A0A857J6P1-F1
#
_cell.length_a   1.000
_cell.length_b   1.000
_cell.length_c   1.000
_cell.angle_alpha   90.00
_cell.angle_beta   90.00
_cell.angle_gamma   90.00
#
_symmetry.space_group_name_H-M   'P 1'
#
loop_
_entity.id
_entity.type
_entity.pdbx_description
1 polymer ?
#
loop_
_entity_poly.entity_id
_entity_poly.type
_entity_poly.pdbx_seq_one_letter_code
_entity_poly.pdbx_strand_id
1 'polypeptide(L)'
;MARIIGGIGASHTPTIGFAFDRASEDDPQWGPVFAAFRPAREWLEAQQPDAIVMVYNDHVTSFFFDHYSAFALGIGERYAVADEGGGARALPPIAGHGALARHIGRSMVAEEFDLSFFQDKALDHGCFSPLSMLCRHQPQWPAPIVPLQVGVLQAPAPSARRCLKFGRALRRAIESFPEPDLRVAIVATGGLSHQVHGERSGYNDQDWDARLLDMVQNDPDRLAELTLGEYAGLGGYESAEVVMWLVMRGALSASVRCVHRSYTLPSMTGIATLVLENQASAPVAGELGRHQELIARQQQGPELAGTYPFDLERSVGSYRIGKFLHGLIQPARRKAFLADEEGVLAAADLSPRERELIRQRDWQGLIRYGVIFFLLEKLGAVVGVPNLEIYAAMRDEPLEAFLRTRQVPLSYSVAGAAEEQRDT
;
A
#
# COMPACT_ATOMS: atom_id res chain seq x y z
N MET A 1 -9.22 -11.13 -19.09
CA MET A 1 -8.64 -10.04 -18.29
C MET A 1 -9.46 -9.86 -17.04
N ALA A 2 -8.90 -9.21 -16.02
CA ALA A 2 -9.62 -8.92 -14.79
C ALA A 2 -10.82 -7.99 -15.03
N ARG A 3 -11.81 -8.05 -14.16
CA ARG A 3 -13.01 -7.21 -14.19
C ARG A 3 -13.28 -6.59 -12.83
N ILE A 4 -13.73 -5.35 -12.84
CA ILE A 4 -14.20 -4.67 -11.63
C ILE A 4 -15.67 -5.03 -11.44
N ILE A 5 -15.99 -5.71 -10.34
CA ILE A 5 -17.37 -6.17 -10.06
C ILE A 5 -18.24 -5.07 -9.41
N GLY A 6 -17.61 -4.13 -8.71
CA GLY A 6 -18.30 -3.05 -8.02
C GLY A 6 -17.39 -2.33 -7.05
N GLY A 7 -17.95 -1.34 -6.37
CA GLY A 7 -17.26 -0.55 -5.37
C GLY A 7 -18.10 -0.37 -4.10
N ILE A 8 -17.40 -0.26 -2.96
CA ILE A 8 -18.01 -0.03 -1.65
C ILE A 8 -17.39 1.23 -1.05
N GLY A 9 -18.23 2.21 -0.71
CA GLY A 9 -17.86 3.28 0.21
C GLY A 9 -18.20 2.87 1.64
N ALA A 10 -17.28 2.99 2.58
CA ALA A 10 -17.54 2.62 3.98
C ALA A 10 -16.76 3.48 4.97
N SER A 11 -17.42 4.11 5.94
CA SER A 11 -16.73 4.80 7.03
C SER A 11 -15.76 3.85 7.77
N HIS A 12 -14.61 4.36 8.24
CA HIS A 12 -13.60 3.53 8.91
C HIS A 12 -13.37 3.86 10.39
N THR A 13 -14.17 4.74 10.99
CA THR A 13 -13.97 5.18 12.39
C THR A 13 -13.62 4.01 13.31
N PRO A 14 -12.67 4.15 14.25
CA PRO A 14 -12.28 3.07 15.17
C PRO A 14 -13.47 2.59 16.03
N THR A 15 -14.52 3.41 16.16
CA THR A 15 -15.79 3.04 16.78
C THR A 15 -16.43 1.81 16.13
N ILE A 16 -16.28 1.61 14.82
CA ILE A 16 -16.77 0.41 14.12
C ILE A 16 -16.00 -0.83 14.57
N GLY A 17 -14.67 -0.77 14.59
CA GLY A 17 -13.83 -1.85 15.09
C GLY A 17 -14.11 -2.17 16.56
N PHE A 18 -14.32 -1.14 17.39
CA PHE A 18 -14.73 -1.30 18.79
C PHE A 18 -16.07 -2.04 18.91
N ALA A 19 -17.09 -1.63 18.12
CA ALA A 19 -18.39 -2.28 18.11
C ALA A 19 -18.26 -3.75 17.70
N PHE A 20 -17.46 -4.06 16.67
CA PHE A 20 -17.19 -5.44 16.26
C PHE A 20 -16.55 -6.27 17.38
N ASP A 21 -15.58 -5.72 18.09
CA ASP A 21 -14.78 -6.45 19.08
C ASP A 21 -15.53 -6.63 20.43
N ARG A 22 -16.49 -5.75 20.75
CA ARG A 22 -17.07 -5.64 22.11
C ARG A 22 -18.59 -5.76 22.18
N ALA A 23 -19.30 -5.58 21.08
CA ALA A 23 -20.76 -5.59 21.05
C ALA A 23 -21.30 -6.74 20.18
N SER A 24 -22.61 -6.94 20.24
CA SER A 24 -23.32 -7.87 19.37
C SER A 24 -24.21 -7.13 18.37
N GLU A 25 -24.64 -7.82 17.31
CA GLU A 25 -25.60 -7.27 16.34
C GLU A 25 -26.95 -6.90 16.99
N ASP A 26 -27.30 -7.51 18.14
CA ASP A 26 -28.54 -7.29 18.89
C ASP A 26 -28.45 -6.12 19.91
N ASP A 27 -27.26 -5.53 20.08
CA ASP A 27 -27.08 -4.41 20.99
C ASP A 27 -27.89 -3.19 20.48
N PRO A 28 -28.74 -2.54 21.30
CA PRO A 28 -29.57 -1.44 20.81
C PRO A 28 -28.78 -0.17 20.42
N GLN A 29 -27.56 0.02 20.97
CA GLN A 29 -26.67 1.13 20.64
C GLN A 29 -25.85 0.84 19.38
N TRP A 30 -25.35 -0.39 19.25
CA TRP A 30 -24.41 -0.77 18.18
C TRP A 30 -25.06 -1.50 17.00
N GLY A 31 -26.23 -2.10 17.19
CA GLY A 31 -27.00 -2.81 16.18
C GLY A 31 -27.22 -2.01 14.89
N PRO A 32 -27.53 -0.69 14.94
CA PRO A 32 -27.59 0.15 13.75
C PRO A 32 -26.29 0.20 12.94
N VAL A 33 -25.12 0.14 13.59
CA VAL A 33 -23.82 0.09 12.92
C VAL A 33 -23.66 -1.25 12.20
N PHE A 34 -23.95 -2.38 12.86
CA PHE A 34 -23.92 -3.69 12.19
C PHE A 34 -24.92 -3.77 11.02
N ALA A 35 -26.13 -3.22 11.19
CA ALA A 35 -27.14 -3.16 10.15
C ALA A 35 -26.69 -2.33 8.94
N ALA A 36 -25.93 -1.24 9.17
CA ALA A 36 -25.37 -0.43 8.09
C ALA A 36 -24.37 -1.24 7.22
N PHE A 37 -23.58 -2.12 7.83
CA PHE A 37 -22.56 -2.92 7.11
C PHE A 37 -23.09 -4.24 6.53
N ARG A 38 -24.17 -4.81 7.10
CA ARG A 38 -24.68 -6.14 6.73
C ARG A 38 -24.90 -6.31 5.22
N PRO A 39 -25.58 -5.41 4.48
CA PRO A 39 -25.81 -5.61 3.05
C PRO A 39 -24.54 -5.53 2.20
N ALA A 40 -23.54 -4.74 2.63
CA ALA A 40 -22.24 -4.68 1.97
C ALA A 40 -21.44 -5.98 2.17
N ARG A 41 -21.49 -6.55 3.38
CA ARG A 41 -20.94 -7.89 3.68
C ARG A 41 -21.62 -8.97 2.84
N GLU A 42 -22.95 -9.01 2.82
CA GLU A 42 -23.73 -9.98 2.04
C GLU A 42 -23.45 -9.86 0.54
N TRP A 43 -23.28 -8.63 0.03
CA TRP A 43 -22.89 -8.40 -1.35
C TRP A 43 -21.48 -8.94 -1.64
N LEU A 44 -20.48 -8.72 -0.77
CA LEU A 44 -19.15 -9.30 -0.93
C LEU A 44 -19.18 -10.84 -0.88
N GLU A 45 -19.94 -11.43 0.04
CA GLU A 45 -20.14 -12.87 0.15
C GLU A 45 -20.78 -13.46 -1.12
N ALA A 46 -21.79 -12.78 -1.67
CA ALA A 46 -22.47 -13.20 -2.90
C ALA A 46 -21.59 -13.01 -4.15
N GLN A 47 -20.79 -11.94 -4.19
CA GLN A 47 -19.94 -11.66 -5.34
C GLN A 47 -18.61 -12.42 -5.30
N GLN A 48 -18.10 -12.87 -4.17
CA GLN A 48 -16.83 -13.62 -4.09
C GLN A 48 -15.70 -12.98 -4.92
N PRO A 49 -15.22 -11.77 -4.56
CA PRO A 49 -14.06 -11.18 -5.24
C PRO A 49 -12.81 -12.03 -5.04
N ASP A 50 -11.97 -12.12 -6.07
CA ASP A 50 -10.64 -12.74 -6.00
C ASP A 50 -9.60 -11.78 -5.40
N ALA A 51 -9.86 -10.47 -5.47
CA ALA A 51 -9.04 -9.43 -4.85
C ALA A 51 -9.87 -8.21 -4.45
N ILE A 52 -9.44 -7.52 -3.40
CA ILE A 52 -10.02 -6.24 -2.97
C ILE A 52 -8.95 -5.15 -3.05
N VAL A 53 -9.18 -4.12 -3.87
CA VAL A 53 -8.38 -2.88 -3.77
C VAL A 53 -8.94 -2.06 -2.62
N MET A 54 -8.12 -1.84 -1.58
CA MET A 54 -8.52 -1.19 -0.33
C MET A 54 -7.93 0.22 -0.27
N VAL A 55 -8.73 1.23 -0.61
CA VAL A 55 -8.36 2.65 -0.55
C VAL A 55 -8.68 3.19 0.84
N TYR A 56 -7.66 3.63 1.57
CA TYR A 56 -7.78 4.14 2.94
C TYR A 56 -6.71 5.20 3.20
N ASN A 57 -6.74 5.85 4.36
CA ASN A 57 -5.63 6.63 4.89
C ASN A 57 -5.16 6.02 6.21
N ASP A 58 -3.85 6.07 6.43
CA ASP A 58 -3.24 5.77 7.72
C ASP A 58 -3.32 7.00 8.64
N HIS A 59 -3.64 6.77 9.90
CA HIS A 59 -3.84 7.77 10.94
C HIS A 59 -2.57 7.99 11.75
N VAL A 60 -1.46 8.22 11.03
CA VAL A 60 -0.15 8.56 11.61
C VAL A 60 0.40 7.42 12.49
N THR A 61 0.16 6.18 12.06
CA THR A 61 0.64 4.96 12.74
C THR A 61 1.80 4.37 11.97
N SER A 62 1.54 3.87 10.76
CA SER A 62 2.57 3.29 9.90
C SER A 62 3.22 4.33 8.98
N PHE A 63 2.55 5.46 8.74
CA PHE A 63 3.03 6.55 7.89
C PHE A 63 3.14 7.83 8.72
N PHE A 64 4.32 8.05 9.29
CA PHE A 64 4.63 9.27 10.02
C PHE A 64 5.04 10.42 9.08
N PHE A 65 4.98 11.66 9.57
CA PHE A 65 5.17 12.86 8.76
C PHE A 65 6.61 13.10 8.27
N ASP A 66 7.59 12.32 8.74
CA ASP A 66 8.95 12.31 8.21
C ASP A 66 9.02 11.70 6.80
N HIS A 67 8.07 10.83 6.46
CA HIS A 67 7.86 10.31 5.11
C HIS A 67 6.37 10.00 4.88
N TYR A 68 5.62 11.03 4.45
CA TYR A 68 4.18 10.95 4.20
C TYR A 68 3.86 11.20 2.72
N SER A 69 3.30 10.19 2.05
CA SER A 69 3.10 10.20 0.60
C SER A 69 1.66 10.46 0.21
N ALA A 70 1.43 11.13 -0.92
CA ALA A 70 0.10 11.37 -1.48
C ALA A 70 -0.65 10.07 -1.81
N PHE A 71 0.02 9.13 -2.47
CA PHE A 71 -0.49 7.80 -2.82
C PHE A 71 0.59 6.74 -2.56
N ALA A 72 0.38 5.87 -1.58
CA ALA A 72 1.29 4.77 -1.27
C ALA A 72 0.61 3.42 -1.54
N LEU A 73 1.15 2.65 -2.49
CA LEU A 73 0.63 1.35 -2.90
C LEU A 73 1.38 0.22 -2.18
N GLY A 74 0.64 -0.63 -1.49
CA GLY A 74 1.20 -1.82 -0.86
C GLY A 74 1.45 -2.90 -1.88
N ILE A 75 2.70 -3.34 -2.00
CA ILE A 75 3.13 -4.40 -2.93
C ILE A 75 3.57 -5.68 -2.21
N GLY A 76 3.50 -5.69 -0.88
CA GLY A 76 3.90 -6.82 -0.03
C GLY A 76 2.91 -7.99 -0.09
N GLU A 77 3.35 -9.15 0.38
CA GLU A 77 2.60 -10.40 0.34
C GLU A 77 1.62 -10.58 1.51
N ARG A 78 1.81 -9.83 2.60
CA ARG A 78 1.02 -9.95 3.83
C ARG A 78 1.06 -8.66 4.63
N TYR A 79 -0.06 -8.37 5.32
CA TYR A 79 -0.22 -7.18 6.14
C TYR A 79 -0.75 -7.56 7.53
N ALA A 80 -0.02 -7.20 8.57
CA ALA A 80 -0.44 -7.35 9.96
C ALA A 80 -1.32 -6.17 10.40
N VAL A 81 -2.05 -6.34 11.49
CA VAL A 81 -2.74 -5.25 12.18
C VAL A 81 -1.72 -4.40 12.92
N ALA A 82 -1.80 -3.08 12.77
CA ALA A 82 -0.91 -2.15 13.46
C ALA A 82 -1.23 -2.08 14.95
N ASP A 83 -0.21 -1.80 15.74
CA ASP A 83 -0.38 -1.33 17.11
C ASP A 83 -0.54 0.19 17.08
N GLU A 84 -1.70 0.67 17.51
CA GLU A 84 -2.07 2.09 17.50
C GLU A 84 -1.88 2.73 18.89
N GLY A 85 -1.02 2.13 19.73
CA GLY A 85 -0.72 2.56 21.10
C GLY A 85 -1.46 1.79 22.20
N GLY A 86 -2.36 0.87 21.80
CA GLY A 86 -3.17 0.03 22.70
C GLY A 86 -2.91 -1.47 22.56
N GLY A 87 -1.90 -1.88 21.79
CA GLY A 87 -1.74 -3.24 21.31
C GLY A 87 -2.49 -3.46 20.00
N ALA A 88 -1.96 -4.32 19.13
CA ALA A 88 -2.63 -4.70 17.89
C ALA A 88 -3.95 -5.45 18.17
N ARG A 89 -5.02 -5.15 17.40
CA ARG A 89 -6.29 -5.87 17.51
C ARG A 89 -6.09 -7.35 17.17
N ALA A 90 -6.89 -8.22 17.81
CA ALA A 90 -6.82 -9.67 17.66
C ALA A 90 -7.47 -10.18 16.36
N LEU A 91 -6.99 -9.68 15.21
CA LEU A 91 -7.40 -10.14 13.88
C LEU A 91 -6.25 -10.87 13.19
N PRO A 92 -6.53 -11.88 12.34
CA PRO A 92 -5.49 -12.49 11.55
C PRO A 92 -4.93 -11.47 10.54
N PRO A 93 -3.65 -11.58 10.18
CA PRO A 93 -3.06 -10.81 9.09
C PRO A 93 -3.75 -11.16 7.77
N ILE A 94 -3.79 -10.20 6.85
CA ILE A 94 -4.40 -10.40 5.53
C ILE A 94 -3.34 -10.57 4.44
N ALA A 95 -3.61 -11.44 3.48
CA ALA A 95 -2.74 -11.63 2.33
C ALA A 95 -2.80 -10.43 1.37
N GLY A 96 -1.69 -10.12 0.73
CA GLY A 96 -1.59 -9.15 -0.34
C GLY A 96 -1.69 -9.81 -1.72
N HIS A 97 -2.38 -9.18 -2.67
CA HIS A 97 -2.42 -9.65 -4.05
C HIS A 97 -1.25 -9.07 -4.86
N GLY A 98 -0.04 -9.56 -4.60
CA GLY A 98 1.22 -8.97 -5.09
C GLY A 98 1.30 -8.79 -6.62
N ALA A 99 0.82 -9.77 -7.42
CA ALA A 99 0.86 -9.67 -8.89
C ALA A 99 0.02 -8.48 -9.41
N LEU A 100 -1.24 -8.39 -8.98
CA LEU A 100 -2.13 -7.27 -9.27
C LEU A 100 -1.55 -5.93 -8.78
N ALA A 101 -1.04 -5.87 -7.54
CA ALA A 101 -0.44 -4.65 -6.99
C ALA A 101 0.72 -4.13 -7.84
N ARG A 102 1.65 -5.01 -8.26
CA ARG A 102 2.79 -4.64 -9.11
C ARG A 102 2.36 -4.21 -10.52
N HIS A 103 1.35 -4.86 -11.09
CA HIS A 103 0.76 -4.44 -12.36
C HIS A 103 0.12 -3.06 -12.26
N ILE A 104 -0.66 -2.82 -11.19
CA ILE A 104 -1.24 -1.49 -10.91
C ILE A 104 -0.14 -0.46 -10.78
N GLY A 105 0.91 -0.72 -9.99
CA GLY A 105 2.03 0.19 -9.80
C GLY A 105 2.67 0.63 -11.12
N ARG A 106 2.96 -0.32 -12.02
CA ARG A 106 3.52 -0.03 -13.35
C ARG A 106 2.55 0.79 -14.21
N SER A 107 1.27 0.41 -14.21
CA SER A 107 0.24 1.12 -14.96
C SER A 107 0.09 2.57 -14.53
N MET A 108 0.03 2.81 -13.23
CA MET A 108 -0.14 4.17 -12.71
C MET A 108 1.06 5.05 -13.06
N VAL A 109 2.28 4.54 -12.93
CA VAL A 109 3.49 5.28 -13.32
C VAL A 109 3.55 5.53 -14.83
N ALA A 110 3.14 4.57 -15.66
CA ALA A 110 3.04 4.75 -17.10
C ALA A 110 2.00 5.80 -17.52
N GLU A 111 1.04 6.09 -16.66
CA GLU A 111 0.03 7.15 -16.79
C GLU A 111 0.41 8.44 -16.04
N GLU A 112 1.68 8.62 -15.67
CA GLU A 112 2.19 9.84 -15.03
C GLU A 112 1.55 10.14 -13.66
N PHE A 113 1.27 9.08 -12.90
CA PHE A 113 1.03 9.18 -11.47
C PHE A 113 2.29 8.81 -10.68
N ASP A 114 2.70 9.73 -9.82
CA ASP A 114 3.77 9.49 -8.84
C ASP A 114 3.23 8.64 -7.70
N LEU A 115 3.90 7.52 -7.43
CA LEU A 115 3.54 6.59 -6.37
C LEU A 115 4.71 6.41 -5.41
N SER A 116 4.37 6.19 -4.15
CA SER A 116 5.22 5.49 -3.20
C SER A 116 4.83 4.01 -3.17
N PHE A 117 5.79 3.12 -2.91
CA PHE A 117 5.55 1.70 -2.71
C PHE A 117 5.93 1.30 -1.31
N PHE A 118 5.11 0.47 -0.65
CA PHE A 118 5.43 -0.02 0.68
C PHE A 118 5.22 -1.52 0.83
N GLN A 119 5.94 -2.08 1.81
CA GLN A 119 5.90 -3.47 2.22
C GLN A 119 6.11 -3.50 3.74
N ASP A 120 5.61 -4.54 4.42
CA ASP A 120 5.93 -4.83 5.83
C ASP A 120 5.58 -3.71 6.83
N LYS A 121 4.74 -2.77 6.40
CA LYS A 121 4.03 -1.86 7.30
C LYS A 121 2.72 -2.54 7.69
N ALA A 122 2.42 -2.51 8.99
CA ALA A 122 1.12 -2.95 9.47
C ALA A 122 0.04 -1.93 9.10
N LEU A 123 -1.22 -2.36 8.95
CA LEU A 123 -2.33 -1.49 8.59
C LEU A 123 -3.14 -1.14 9.83
N ASP A 124 -3.56 0.10 9.96
CA ASP A 124 -4.31 0.63 11.10
C ASP A 124 -5.83 0.41 10.94
N HIS A 125 -6.60 1.06 11.81
CA HIS A 125 -8.05 1.04 11.80
C HIS A 125 -8.67 1.55 10.49
N GLY A 126 -8.00 2.46 9.75
CA GLY A 126 -8.48 2.94 8.45
C GLY A 126 -8.73 1.80 7.45
N CYS A 127 -7.98 0.70 7.59
CA CYS A 127 -8.20 -0.56 6.89
C CYS A 127 -9.01 -1.57 7.71
N PHE A 128 -8.53 -1.97 8.89
CA PHE A 128 -9.08 -3.14 9.60
C PHE A 128 -10.41 -2.89 10.31
N SER A 129 -10.79 -1.64 10.57
CA SER A 129 -12.08 -1.32 11.21
C SER A 129 -13.26 -1.70 10.30
N PRO A 130 -13.41 -1.15 9.08
CA PRO A 130 -14.48 -1.54 8.17
C PRO A 130 -14.29 -2.97 7.63
N LEU A 131 -13.05 -3.40 7.40
CA LEU A 131 -12.79 -4.74 6.85
C LEU A 131 -13.29 -5.85 7.79
N SER A 132 -13.17 -5.69 9.13
CA SER A 132 -13.74 -6.65 10.09
C SER A 132 -15.26 -6.75 10.03
N MET A 133 -15.95 -5.68 9.63
CA MET A 133 -17.41 -5.70 9.43
C MET A 133 -17.82 -6.24 8.05
N LEU A 134 -17.02 -5.93 7.02
CA LEU A 134 -17.30 -6.27 5.62
C LEU A 134 -17.02 -7.74 5.30
N CYS A 135 -16.02 -8.35 5.96
CA CYS A 135 -15.54 -9.68 5.64
C CYS A 135 -15.50 -10.59 6.87
N ARG A 136 -16.09 -11.78 6.76
CA ARG A 136 -15.82 -12.88 7.68
C ARG A 136 -14.37 -13.33 7.49
N HIS A 137 -13.61 -13.40 8.57
CA HIS A 137 -12.16 -13.61 8.53
C HIS A 137 -11.70 -14.85 9.31
N GLN A 138 -12.64 -15.73 9.64
CA GLN A 138 -12.39 -17.02 10.28
C GLN A 138 -12.84 -18.14 9.33
N PRO A 139 -12.01 -19.16 9.06
CA PRO A 139 -10.64 -19.35 9.57
C PRO A 139 -9.58 -18.44 8.89
N GLN A 140 -9.94 -17.74 7.82
CA GLN A 140 -9.07 -16.82 7.08
C GLN A 140 -9.89 -15.74 6.36
N TRP A 141 -9.24 -14.67 5.91
CA TRP A 141 -9.87 -13.65 5.06
C TRP A 141 -10.32 -14.25 3.71
N PRO A 142 -11.44 -13.78 3.13
CA PRO A 142 -12.05 -14.40 1.95
C PRO A 142 -11.31 -14.05 0.65
N ALA A 143 -10.60 -12.93 0.63
CA ALA A 143 -9.84 -12.46 -0.51
C ALA A 143 -8.58 -11.70 -0.04
N PRO A 144 -7.46 -11.77 -0.78
CA PRO A 144 -6.31 -10.89 -0.57
C PRO A 144 -6.64 -9.44 -0.93
N ILE A 145 -5.85 -8.50 -0.41
CA ILE A 145 -6.01 -7.07 -0.67
C ILE A 145 -4.86 -6.47 -1.49
N VAL A 146 -5.14 -5.35 -2.14
CA VAL A 146 -4.15 -4.38 -2.61
C VAL A 146 -4.40 -3.08 -1.86
N PRO A 147 -3.66 -2.78 -0.77
CA PRO A 147 -3.89 -1.57 0.00
C PRO A 147 -3.31 -0.35 -0.72
N LEU A 148 -4.11 0.71 -0.82
CA LEU A 148 -3.73 2.03 -1.32
C LEU A 148 -3.95 3.03 -0.20
N GLN A 149 -2.87 3.43 0.45
CA GLN A 149 -2.89 4.52 1.42
C GLN A 149 -2.90 5.86 0.68
N VAL A 150 -3.79 6.77 1.07
CA VAL A 150 -3.90 8.13 0.53
C VAL A 150 -3.55 9.13 1.61
N GLY A 151 -2.55 9.97 1.36
CA GLY A 151 -2.10 11.00 2.29
C GLY A 151 -3.04 12.20 2.32
N VAL A 152 -4.09 12.12 3.13
CA VAL A 152 -5.13 13.16 3.25
C VAL A 152 -5.02 14.03 4.51
N LEU A 153 -4.12 13.68 5.44
CA LEU A 153 -4.01 14.37 6.74
C LEU A 153 -3.05 15.57 6.73
N GLN A 154 -1.97 15.52 5.94
CA GLN A 154 -0.99 16.59 5.83
C GLN A 154 -1.19 17.40 4.56
N ALA A 155 -1.45 18.70 4.70
CA ALA A 155 -1.55 19.60 3.55
C ALA A 155 -0.16 19.98 3.00
N PRO A 156 0.01 20.13 1.67
CA PRO A 156 -1.01 19.95 0.62
C PRO A 156 -1.30 18.46 0.35
N ALA A 157 -2.59 18.09 0.38
CA ALA A 157 -3.07 16.75 0.05
C ALA A 157 -3.59 16.69 -1.40
N PRO A 158 -3.77 15.48 -1.99
CA PRO A 158 -4.38 15.34 -3.32
C PRO A 158 -5.77 16.00 -3.40
N SER A 159 -6.01 16.74 -4.48
CA SER A 159 -7.34 17.32 -4.72
C SER A 159 -8.37 16.25 -5.08
N ALA A 160 -9.65 16.57 -4.87
CA ALA A 160 -10.77 15.72 -5.27
C ALA A 160 -10.68 15.28 -6.75
N ARG A 161 -10.31 16.22 -7.65
CA ARG A 161 -10.04 15.91 -9.06
C ARG A 161 -8.89 14.95 -9.27
N ARG A 162 -7.78 15.09 -8.53
CA ARG A 162 -6.64 14.16 -8.66
C ARG A 162 -7.04 12.77 -8.21
N CYS A 163 -7.82 12.62 -7.13
CA CYS A 163 -8.39 11.35 -6.69
C CYS A 163 -9.32 10.72 -7.73
N LEU A 164 -10.22 11.49 -8.35
CA LEU A 164 -11.10 10.98 -9.41
C LEU A 164 -10.29 10.54 -10.65
N LYS A 165 -9.28 11.32 -11.07
CA LYS A 165 -8.38 10.96 -12.17
C LYS A 165 -7.57 9.71 -11.84
N PHE A 166 -7.10 9.57 -10.60
CA PHE A 166 -6.41 8.37 -10.13
C PHE A 166 -7.32 7.15 -10.27
N GLY A 167 -8.57 7.22 -9.81
CA GLY A 167 -9.56 6.17 -9.98
C GLY A 167 -9.73 5.76 -11.45
N ARG A 168 -9.84 6.74 -12.36
CA ARG A 168 -9.95 6.48 -13.80
C ARG A 168 -8.74 5.73 -14.39
N ALA A 169 -7.53 6.01 -13.90
CA ALA A 169 -6.33 5.27 -14.29
C ALA A 169 -6.27 3.88 -13.63
N LEU A 170 -6.66 3.78 -12.36
CA LEU A 170 -6.79 2.52 -11.62
C LEU A 170 -7.75 1.54 -12.33
N ARG A 171 -8.83 2.04 -12.94
CA ARG A 171 -9.71 1.24 -13.78
C ARG A 171 -8.94 0.51 -14.89
N ARG A 172 -8.21 1.26 -15.71
CA ARG A 172 -7.43 0.71 -16.84
C ARG A 172 -6.36 -0.24 -16.33
N ALA A 173 -5.70 0.12 -15.22
CA ALA A 173 -4.73 -0.72 -14.56
C ALA A 173 -5.31 -2.09 -14.19
N ILE A 174 -6.47 -2.14 -13.52
CA ILE A 174 -7.13 -3.41 -13.17
C ILE A 174 -7.58 -4.15 -14.42
N GLU A 175 -8.32 -3.52 -15.33
CA GLU A 175 -8.91 -4.19 -16.50
C GLU A 175 -7.86 -4.70 -17.50
N SER A 176 -6.63 -4.17 -17.46
CA SER A 176 -5.51 -4.66 -18.28
C SER A 176 -4.68 -5.76 -17.62
N PHE A 177 -5.01 -6.16 -16.38
CA PHE A 177 -4.31 -7.26 -15.71
C PHE A 177 -4.55 -8.58 -16.47
N PRO A 178 -3.46 -9.31 -16.83
CA PRO A 178 -3.55 -10.40 -17.81
C PRO A 178 -4.31 -11.63 -17.33
N GLU A 179 -4.55 -11.78 -16.02
CA GLU A 179 -5.29 -12.92 -15.49
C GLU A 179 -6.76 -12.91 -15.98
N PRO A 180 -7.24 -14.01 -16.59
CA PRO A 180 -8.61 -14.09 -17.07
C PRO A 180 -9.60 -14.17 -15.91
N ASP A 181 -10.72 -13.45 -16.05
CA ASP A 181 -11.90 -13.53 -15.18
C ASP A 181 -11.72 -13.15 -13.69
N LEU A 182 -10.52 -12.68 -13.29
CA LEU A 182 -10.24 -12.17 -11.95
C LEU A 182 -11.25 -11.08 -11.56
N ARG A 183 -11.99 -11.30 -10.47
CA ARG A 183 -13.04 -10.43 -9.94
C ARG A 183 -12.47 -9.50 -8.89
N VAL A 184 -12.42 -8.21 -9.20
CA VAL A 184 -11.86 -7.19 -8.31
C VAL A 184 -12.96 -6.31 -7.73
N ALA A 185 -13.08 -6.26 -6.41
CA ALA A 185 -13.87 -5.25 -5.71
C ALA A 185 -12.98 -4.07 -5.30
N ILE A 186 -13.56 -2.87 -5.23
CA ILE A 186 -12.84 -1.68 -4.77
C ILE A 186 -13.55 -1.14 -3.53
N VAL A 187 -12.87 -1.11 -2.40
CA VAL A 187 -13.39 -0.53 -1.15
C VAL A 187 -12.66 0.78 -0.94
N ALA A 188 -13.40 1.89 -0.80
CA ALA A 188 -12.85 3.16 -0.35
C ALA A 188 -13.42 3.51 1.01
N THR A 189 -12.55 3.86 1.94
CA THR A 189 -12.93 4.11 3.32
C THR A 189 -12.88 5.58 3.72
N GLY A 190 -13.36 5.87 4.92
CA GLY A 190 -13.40 7.21 5.50
C GLY A 190 -14.73 7.92 5.32
N GLY A 191 -14.84 9.11 5.88
CA GLY A 191 -16.03 9.93 5.93
C GLY A 191 -17.06 9.45 6.97
N LEU A 192 -18.28 10.01 6.98
CA LEU A 192 -18.70 11.16 6.18
C LEU A 192 -18.45 12.46 6.96
N SER A 193 -19.47 13.25 7.29
CA SER A 193 -19.28 14.44 8.09
C SER A 193 -18.75 14.08 9.48
N HIS A 194 -17.63 14.70 9.85
CA HIS A 194 -17.03 14.67 11.18
C HIS A 194 -15.92 15.72 11.30
N GLN A 195 -15.69 16.16 12.54
CA GLN A 195 -14.48 16.88 12.92
C GLN A 195 -14.03 16.40 14.30
N VAL A 196 -12.75 16.06 14.44
CA VAL A 196 -12.19 15.44 15.66
C VAL A 196 -11.07 16.25 16.32
N HIS A 197 -10.79 17.46 15.82
CA HIS A 197 -9.84 18.37 16.44
C HIS A 197 -10.39 19.80 16.63
N GLY A 198 -9.83 20.50 17.61
CA GLY A 198 -10.13 21.91 17.93
C GLY A 198 -11.53 22.13 18.51
N GLU A 199 -11.89 23.39 18.72
CA GLU A 199 -13.16 23.82 19.33
C GLU A 199 -14.40 23.46 18.47
N ARG A 200 -14.21 23.11 17.20
CA ARG A 200 -15.28 22.64 16.28
C ARG A 200 -15.41 21.10 16.27
N SER A 201 -14.70 20.39 17.14
CA SER A 201 -14.86 18.93 17.31
C SER A 201 -16.32 18.56 17.59
N GLY A 202 -16.80 17.49 16.95
CA GLY A 202 -18.20 17.06 17.02
C GLY A 202 -19.13 17.71 15.99
N TYR A 203 -18.58 18.45 15.02
CA TYR A 203 -19.35 18.93 13.88
C TYR A 203 -19.78 17.77 12.96
N ASN A 204 -21.05 17.77 12.57
CA ASN A 204 -21.62 16.88 11.56
C ASN A 204 -22.64 17.66 10.70
N ASP A 205 -22.91 17.17 9.50
CA ASP A 205 -23.92 17.71 8.59
C ASP A 205 -24.57 16.56 7.80
N GLN A 206 -25.74 16.10 8.28
CA GLN A 206 -26.47 14.96 7.70
C GLN A 206 -27.06 15.30 6.31
N ASP A 207 -27.39 16.58 6.06
CA ASP A 207 -27.93 17.03 4.77
C ASP A 207 -26.83 17.06 3.71
N TRP A 208 -25.62 17.45 4.10
CA TRP A 208 -24.43 17.28 3.27
C TRP A 208 -24.13 15.80 3.03
N ASP A 209 -24.15 14.96 4.06
CA ASP A 209 -23.86 13.53 3.91
C ASP A 209 -24.82 12.85 2.92
N ALA A 210 -26.12 13.15 3.02
CA ALA A 210 -27.13 12.64 2.09
C ALA A 210 -26.88 13.10 0.64
N ARG A 211 -26.53 14.37 0.45
CA ARG A 211 -26.18 14.93 -0.88
C ARG A 211 -24.89 14.33 -1.42
N LEU A 212 -23.87 14.17 -0.59
CA LEU A 212 -22.60 13.56 -0.98
C LEU A 212 -22.82 12.13 -1.46
N LEU A 213 -23.59 11.31 -0.72
CA LEU A 213 -23.89 9.94 -1.13
C LEU A 213 -24.62 9.88 -2.48
N ASP A 214 -25.55 10.81 -2.73
CA ASP A 214 -26.21 10.93 -4.03
C ASP A 214 -25.23 11.31 -5.14
N MET A 215 -24.38 12.31 -4.89
CA MET A 215 -23.42 12.79 -5.88
C MET A 215 -22.29 11.78 -6.16
N VAL A 216 -21.85 11.00 -5.17
CA VAL A 216 -20.89 9.91 -5.41
C VAL A 216 -21.46 8.90 -6.42
N GLN A 217 -22.75 8.59 -6.33
CA GLN A 217 -23.42 7.72 -7.29
C GLN A 217 -23.56 8.40 -8.66
N ASN A 218 -24.15 9.59 -8.68
CA ASN A 218 -24.75 10.18 -9.87
C ASN A 218 -23.92 11.29 -10.55
N ASP A 219 -23.11 12.03 -9.79
CA ASP A 219 -22.37 13.20 -10.28
C ASP A 219 -20.99 13.36 -9.60
N PRO A 220 -20.08 12.38 -9.79
CA PRO A 220 -18.74 12.43 -9.17
C PRO A 220 -17.84 13.52 -9.76
N ASP A 221 -18.10 13.97 -10.99
CA ASP A 221 -17.35 15.08 -11.60
C ASP A 221 -17.66 16.40 -10.89
N ARG A 222 -18.90 16.64 -10.45
CA ARG A 222 -19.22 17.82 -9.63
C ARG A 222 -18.51 17.80 -8.27
N LEU A 223 -18.40 16.63 -7.64
CA LEU A 223 -17.61 16.47 -6.41
C LEU A 223 -16.12 16.78 -6.65
N ALA A 224 -15.59 16.40 -7.80
CA ALA A 224 -14.20 16.69 -8.17
C ALA A 224 -13.90 18.18 -8.40
N GLU A 225 -14.90 19.05 -8.52
CA GLU A 225 -14.73 20.51 -8.60
C GLU A 225 -14.52 21.17 -7.25
N LEU A 226 -14.92 20.52 -6.15
CA LEU A 226 -14.82 21.08 -4.81
C LEU A 226 -13.37 21.10 -4.32
N THR A 227 -13.00 22.19 -3.66
CA THR A 227 -11.74 22.31 -2.92
C THR A 227 -11.81 21.56 -1.60
N LEU A 228 -10.66 21.14 -1.06
CA LEU A 228 -10.61 20.49 0.26
C LEU A 228 -11.15 21.40 1.37
N GLY A 229 -10.99 22.72 1.24
CA GLY A 229 -11.57 23.70 2.16
C GLY A 229 -13.09 23.75 2.11
N GLU A 230 -13.71 23.61 0.93
CA GLU A 230 -15.17 23.51 0.81
C GLU A 230 -15.70 22.21 1.41
N TYR A 231 -15.01 21.08 1.19
CA TYR A 231 -15.32 19.82 1.88
C TYR A 231 -15.27 20.00 3.40
N ALA A 232 -14.21 20.62 3.92
CA ALA A 232 -14.05 20.88 5.35
C ALA A 232 -15.14 21.82 5.92
N GLY A 233 -15.56 22.81 5.14
CA GLY A 233 -16.66 23.71 5.48
C GLY A 233 -17.99 22.98 5.60
N LEU A 234 -18.32 22.14 4.60
CA LEU A 234 -19.57 21.40 4.51
C LEU A 234 -19.65 20.24 5.51
N GLY A 235 -18.60 19.43 5.63
CA GLY A 235 -18.62 18.17 6.39
C GLY A 235 -17.81 18.15 7.69
N GLY A 236 -17.02 19.18 8.00
CA GLY A 236 -16.00 19.10 9.06
C GLY A 236 -14.62 18.76 8.50
N TYR A 237 -13.55 19.11 9.21
CA TYR A 237 -12.20 19.11 8.64
C TYR A 237 -11.75 17.73 8.15
N GLU A 238 -11.85 16.69 8.99
CA GLU A 238 -11.47 15.33 8.62
C GLU A 238 -12.42 14.71 7.58
N SER A 239 -13.65 15.21 7.44
CA SER A 239 -14.57 14.80 6.38
C SER A 239 -14.02 14.98 4.96
N ALA A 240 -13.04 15.87 4.77
CA ALA A 240 -12.36 16.05 3.48
C ALA A 240 -11.66 14.78 2.97
N GLU A 241 -11.41 13.78 3.82
CA GLU A 241 -10.88 12.48 3.42
C GLU A 241 -11.80 11.71 2.45
N VAL A 242 -13.08 12.09 2.36
CA VAL A 242 -14.06 11.48 1.44
C VAL A 242 -13.66 11.62 -0.04
N VAL A 243 -12.67 12.44 -0.38
CA VAL A 243 -12.04 12.43 -1.71
C VAL A 243 -11.49 11.05 -2.08
N MET A 244 -11.17 10.18 -1.10
CA MET A 244 -10.82 8.78 -1.35
C MET A 244 -11.96 7.98 -2.00
N TRP A 245 -13.22 8.30 -1.69
CA TRP A 245 -14.38 7.67 -2.34
C TRP A 245 -14.42 7.99 -3.85
N LEU A 246 -13.84 9.12 -4.27
CA LEU A 246 -13.69 9.44 -5.70
C LEU A 246 -12.63 8.57 -6.40
N VAL A 247 -11.65 8.01 -5.68
CA VAL A 247 -10.75 6.99 -6.24
C VAL A 247 -11.54 5.74 -6.61
N MET A 248 -12.37 5.23 -5.69
CA MET A 248 -13.25 4.09 -5.97
C MET A 248 -14.24 4.43 -7.09
N ARG A 249 -14.94 5.56 -6.99
CA ARG A 249 -15.97 5.93 -7.96
C ARG A 249 -15.41 6.18 -9.36
N GLY A 250 -14.21 6.75 -9.47
CA GLY A 250 -13.51 6.95 -10.73
C GLY A 250 -13.05 5.64 -11.38
N ALA A 251 -12.86 4.58 -10.58
CA ALA A 251 -12.49 3.27 -11.08
C ALA A 251 -13.69 2.46 -11.63
N LEU A 252 -14.90 2.76 -11.14
CA LEU A 252 -16.14 2.22 -11.70
C LEU A 252 -16.46 2.88 -13.05
N SER A 253 -17.30 2.22 -13.85
CA SER A 253 -17.80 2.82 -15.09
C SER A 253 -18.73 4.00 -14.81
N ALA A 254 -19.04 4.78 -15.84
CA ALA A 254 -19.96 5.91 -15.70
C ALA A 254 -21.35 5.46 -15.19
N SER A 255 -21.81 4.30 -15.65
CA SER A 255 -23.06 3.68 -15.22
C SER A 255 -22.82 2.75 -14.02
N VAL A 256 -23.51 2.99 -12.92
CA VAL A 256 -23.46 2.15 -11.72
C VAL A 256 -24.87 1.86 -11.25
N ARG A 257 -25.08 0.69 -10.65
CA ARG A 257 -26.33 0.34 -9.98
C ARG A 257 -26.11 0.41 -8.48
N CYS A 258 -26.85 1.28 -7.79
CA CYS A 258 -26.83 1.30 -6.33
C CYS A 258 -27.60 0.10 -5.80
N VAL A 259 -26.89 -0.79 -5.11
CA VAL A 259 -27.46 -2.00 -4.49
C VAL A 259 -27.88 -1.70 -3.06
N HIS A 260 -27.09 -0.88 -2.36
CA HIS A 260 -27.32 -0.53 -0.96
C HIS A 260 -26.78 0.85 -0.66
N ARG A 261 -27.47 1.55 0.24
CA ARG A 261 -27.02 2.80 0.85
C ARG A 261 -27.57 2.87 2.27
N SER A 262 -26.73 3.12 3.25
CA SER A 262 -27.15 3.34 4.63
C SER A 262 -26.36 4.46 5.31
N TYR A 263 -26.96 5.03 6.34
CA TYR A 263 -26.38 6.10 7.15
C TYR A 263 -26.85 5.96 8.60
N THR A 264 -25.94 6.18 9.54
CA THR A 264 -26.23 6.32 10.97
C THR A 264 -25.21 7.23 11.62
N LEU A 265 -25.60 8.00 12.64
CA LEU A 265 -24.72 8.92 13.37
C LEU A 265 -24.86 8.65 14.87
N PRO A 266 -24.24 7.55 15.39
CA PRO A 266 -24.36 7.21 16.80
C PRO A 266 -23.48 8.07 17.71
N SER A 267 -22.44 8.71 17.17
CA SER A 267 -21.47 9.50 17.93
C SER A 267 -20.82 10.57 17.03
N MET A 268 -19.49 10.64 16.97
CA MET A 268 -18.73 11.74 16.33
C MET A 268 -18.74 11.74 14.79
N THR A 269 -19.00 10.60 14.15
CA THR A 269 -18.84 10.42 12.71
C THR A 269 -20.10 9.90 12.07
N GLY A 270 -20.52 10.51 10.96
CA GLY A 270 -21.57 9.96 10.10
C GLY A 270 -21.09 8.65 9.48
N ILE A 271 -21.57 7.53 10.01
CA ILE A 271 -21.22 6.18 9.56
C ILE A 271 -22.12 5.84 8.36
N ALA A 272 -21.51 5.68 7.20
CA ALA A 272 -22.22 5.31 5.98
C ALA A 272 -21.62 4.08 5.32
N THR A 273 -22.48 3.36 4.61
CA THR A 273 -22.07 2.38 3.60
C THR A 273 -22.80 2.63 2.30
N LEU A 274 -22.12 2.45 1.18
CA LEU A 274 -22.66 2.58 -0.17
C LEU A 274 -22.12 1.42 -1.00
N VAL A 275 -22.99 0.66 -1.66
CA VAL A 275 -22.61 -0.45 -2.54
C VAL A 275 -23.06 -0.14 -3.96
N LEU A 276 -22.09 -0.04 -4.86
CA LEU A 276 -22.28 0.26 -6.28
C LEU A 276 -21.83 -0.93 -7.12
N GLU A 277 -22.75 -1.55 -7.85
CA GLU A 277 -22.39 -2.51 -8.89
C GLU A 277 -21.93 -1.80 -10.15
N ASN A 278 -20.82 -2.27 -10.70
CA ASN A 278 -20.23 -1.72 -11.90
C ASN A 278 -21.00 -2.21 -13.15
N GLN A 279 -21.62 -1.29 -13.91
CA GLN A 279 -22.35 -1.62 -15.15
C GLN A 279 -21.48 -1.36 -16.38
N ALA A 280 -20.22 -1.82 -16.31
CA ALA A 280 -19.27 -1.64 -17.39
C ALA A 280 -19.65 -2.50 -18.61
N SER A 281 -19.55 -1.90 -19.80
CA SER A 281 -19.48 -2.68 -21.03
C SER A 281 -18.15 -3.43 -21.11
N ALA A 282 -18.14 -4.55 -21.84
CA ALA A 282 -16.89 -5.23 -22.14
C ALA A 282 -15.92 -4.28 -22.88
N PRO A 283 -14.60 -4.42 -22.66
CA PRO A 283 -13.61 -3.67 -23.39
C PRO A 283 -13.78 -3.83 -24.90
N VAL A 284 -13.58 -2.74 -25.65
CA VAL A 284 -13.81 -2.71 -27.10
C VAL A 284 -12.50 -2.61 -27.89
N ALA A 285 -12.46 -3.32 -29.02
CA ALA A 285 -11.32 -3.35 -29.91
C ALA A 285 -10.02 -3.72 -29.17
N GLY A 286 -8.91 -3.03 -29.47
CA GLY A 286 -7.59 -3.28 -28.87
C GLY A 286 -7.24 -2.40 -27.68
N GLU A 287 -8.21 -1.84 -26.94
CA GLU A 287 -7.89 -0.83 -25.90
C GLU A 287 -7.03 -1.36 -24.76
N LEU A 288 -7.29 -2.59 -24.29
CA LEU A 288 -6.47 -3.22 -23.26
C LEU A 288 -5.06 -3.53 -23.77
N GLY A 289 -4.94 -3.96 -25.03
CA GLY A 289 -3.65 -4.21 -25.67
C GLY A 289 -2.79 -2.94 -25.76
N ARG A 290 -3.38 -1.82 -26.22
CA ARG A 290 -2.69 -0.51 -26.24
C ARG A 290 -2.24 -0.07 -24.85
N HIS A 291 -3.04 -0.35 -23.82
CA HIS A 291 -2.68 -0.03 -22.44
C HIS A 291 -1.55 -0.92 -21.92
N GLN A 292 -1.56 -2.21 -22.24
CA GLN A 292 -0.46 -3.13 -21.92
C GLN A 292 0.85 -2.73 -22.63
N GLU A 293 0.76 -2.27 -23.88
CA GLU A 293 1.90 -1.71 -24.62
C GLU A 293 2.44 -0.43 -23.95
N LEU A 294 1.56 0.46 -23.48
CA LEU A 294 1.94 1.64 -22.71
C LEU A 294 2.70 1.26 -21.44
N ILE A 295 2.20 0.28 -20.68
CA ILE A 295 2.85 -0.25 -19.47
C ILE A 295 4.24 -0.80 -19.79
N ALA A 296 4.37 -1.56 -20.88
CA ALA A 296 5.63 -2.21 -21.26
C ALA A 296 6.66 -1.23 -21.84
N ARG A 297 6.23 -0.08 -22.39
CA ARG A 297 7.06 0.81 -23.20
C ARG A 297 8.38 1.21 -22.56
N GLN A 298 8.39 1.56 -21.26
CA GLN A 298 9.60 2.01 -20.57
C GLN A 298 10.62 0.89 -20.31
N GLN A 299 10.20 -0.37 -20.41
CA GLN A 299 11.08 -1.53 -20.24
C GLN A 299 11.57 -2.08 -21.60
N GLN A 300 11.15 -1.49 -22.71
CA GLN A 300 11.63 -1.88 -24.03
C GLN A 300 13.05 -1.34 -24.26
N GLY A 301 13.95 -2.21 -24.71
CA GLY A 301 15.34 -1.86 -24.97
C GLY A 301 16.18 -3.10 -25.27
N PRO A 302 17.47 -2.93 -25.59
CA PRO A 302 18.38 -4.06 -25.76
C PRO A 302 18.55 -4.82 -24.44
N GLU A 303 18.67 -6.14 -24.53
CA GLU A 303 19.03 -6.96 -23.37
C GLU A 303 20.48 -6.63 -22.95
N LEU A 304 20.67 -6.31 -21.67
CA LEU A 304 21.97 -5.99 -21.11
C LEU A 304 22.51 -7.20 -20.35
N ALA A 305 23.47 -7.89 -20.94
CA ALA A 305 24.13 -9.03 -20.31
C ALA A 305 24.67 -8.66 -18.91
N GLY A 306 24.41 -9.51 -17.92
CA GLY A 306 24.85 -9.29 -16.53
C GLY A 306 24.12 -8.17 -15.79
N THR A 307 23.00 -7.67 -16.30
CA THR A 307 22.19 -6.62 -15.66
C THR A 307 20.91 -7.19 -15.06
N TYR A 308 20.59 -6.77 -13.84
CA TYR A 308 19.44 -7.24 -13.08
C TYR A 308 18.65 -6.03 -12.57
N PRO A 309 17.69 -5.49 -13.35
CA PRO A 309 16.90 -4.34 -12.94
C PRO A 309 16.20 -4.59 -11.60
N PHE A 310 16.27 -3.66 -10.64
CA PHE A 310 15.59 -3.81 -9.36
C PHE A 310 14.11 -3.38 -9.50
N ASP A 311 13.33 -4.26 -10.11
CA ASP A 311 11.89 -4.10 -10.28
C ASP A 311 11.09 -4.47 -9.02
N LEU A 312 9.77 -4.33 -9.09
CA LEU A 312 8.90 -4.60 -7.93
C LEU A 312 8.89 -6.09 -7.53
N GLU A 313 9.06 -7.02 -8.47
CA GLU A 313 9.15 -8.46 -8.24
C GLU A 313 10.40 -8.78 -7.43
N ARG A 314 11.56 -8.26 -7.86
CA ARG A 314 12.82 -8.41 -7.10
C ARG A 314 12.74 -7.71 -5.75
N SER A 315 12.17 -6.50 -5.70
CA SER A 315 12.00 -5.76 -4.44
C SER A 315 11.20 -6.55 -3.40
N VAL A 316 10.15 -7.26 -3.82
CA VAL A 316 9.36 -8.14 -2.95
C VAL A 316 10.14 -9.43 -2.64
N GLY A 317 10.67 -10.10 -3.66
CA GLY A 317 11.34 -11.40 -3.52
C GLY A 317 12.59 -11.36 -2.64
N SER A 318 13.31 -10.23 -2.61
CA SER A 318 14.49 -10.04 -1.77
C SER A 318 14.22 -9.20 -0.51
N TYR A 319 12.97 -8.97 -0.13
CA TYR A 319 12.65 -8.02 0.94
C TYR A 319 13.27 -8.40 2.30
N ARG A 320 13.17 -9.68 2.72
CA ARG A 320 13.71 -10.15 4.01
C ARG A 320 15.22 -9.92 4.14
N ILE A 321 16.00 -10.41 3.18
CA ILE A 321 17.45 -10.18 3.14
C ILE A 321 17.79 -8.70 3.00
N GLY A 322 17.01 -7.96 2.19
CA GLY A 322 17.19 -6.52 2.03
C GLY A 322 16.99 -5.76 3.35
N LYS A 323 15.93 -6.07 4.09
CA LYS A 323 15.62 -5.50 5.41
C LYS A 323 16.71 -5.83 6.43
N PHE A 324 17.22 -7.06 6.42
CA PHE A 324 18.34 -7.45 7.28
C PHE A 324 19.58 -6.60 7.01
N LEU A 325 20.03 -6.52 5.75
CA LEU A 325 21.21 -5.77 5.35
C LEU A 325 21.05 -4.26 5.57
N HIS A 326 19.85 -3.72 5.31
CA HIS A 326 19.52 -2.33 5.65
C HIS A 326 19.67 -2.07 7.16
N GLY A 327 19.29 -3.03 8.01
CA GLY A 327 19.44 -2.93 9.46
C GLY A 327 20.86 -2.63 9.93
N LEU A 328 21.90 -2.94 9.13
CA LEU A 328 23.30 -2.67 9.46
C LEU A 328 23.65 -1.17 9.52
N ILE A 329 22.77 -0.28 9.04
CA ILE A 329 22.94 1.16 9.27
C ILE A 329 22.85 1.51 10.76
N GLN A 330 22.22 0.67 11.59
CA GLN A 330 22.10 0.87 13.02
C GLN A 330 23.40 0.43 13.74
N PRO A 331 24.05 1.31 14.53
CA PRO A 331 25.33 1.00 15.20
C PRO A 331 25.32 -0.28 16.02
N ALA A 332 24.29 -0.46 16.85
CA ALA A 332 24.16 -1.64 17.69
C ALA A 332 24.06 -2.93 16.86
N ARG A 333 23.32 -2.90 15.74
CA ARG A 333 23.14 -4.08 14.88
C ARG A 333 24.42 -4.48 14.16
N ARG A 334 25.15 -3.51 13.56
CA ARG A 334 26.43 -3.84 12.91
C ARG A 334 27.51 -4.24 13.91
N LYS A 335 27.52 -3.68 15.12
CA LYS A 335 28.41 -4.11 16.21
C LYS A 335 28.13 -5.56 16.62
N ALA A 336 26.85 -5.93 16.78
CA ALA A 336 26.45 -7.30 17.08
C ALA A 336 26.82 -8.25 15.94
N PHE A 337 26.57 -7.87 14.69
CA PHE A 337 26.92 -8.65 13.50
C PHE A 337 28.43 -8.93 13.40
N LEU A 338 29.28 -7.95 13.72
CA LEU A 338 30.75 -8.12 13.74
C LEU A 338 31.24 -8.97 14.92
N ALA A 339 30.52 -8.96 16.04
CA ALA A 339 30.90 -9.73 17.23
C ALA A 339 30.49 -11.21 17.13
N ASP A 340 29.32 -11.50 16.56
CA ASP A 340 28.78 -12.86 16.42
C ASP A 340 27.87 -12.95 15.18
N GLU A 341 28.49 -13.07 14.00
CA GLU A 341 27.76 -13.16 12.74
C GLU A 341 26.80 -14.35 12.70
N GLU A 342 27.25 -15.53 13.13
CA GLU A 342 26.44 -16.74 13.07
C GLU A 342 25.22 -16.66 13.99
N GLY A 343 25.39 -16.15 15.22
CA GLY A 343 24.27 -15.94 16.13
C GLY A 343 23.26 -14.94 15.58
N VAL A 344 23.73 -13.83 15.00
CA VAL A 344 22.86 -12.81 14.38
C VAL A 344 22.12 -13.37 13.16
N LEU A 345 22.79 -14.13 12.29
CA LEU A 345 22.15 -14.77 11.13
C LEU A 345 21.14 -15.86 11.55
N ALA A 346 21.46 -16.64 12.58
CA ALA A 346 20.57 -17.69 13.10
C ALA A 346 19.30 -17.11 13.72
N ALA A 347 19.40 -15.98 14.42
CA ALA A 347 18.28 -15.27 15.03
C ALA A 347 17.45 -14.45 14.03
N ALA A 348 17.98 -14.17 12.83
CA ALA A 348 17.27 -13.42 11.81
C ALA A 348 16.23 -14.26 11.06
N ASP A 349 15.15 -13.60 10.63
CA ASP A 349 14.13 -14.15 9.72
C ASP A 349 14.66 -14.22 8.27
N LEU A 350 15.69 -15.03 8.09
CA LEU A 350 16.35 -15.31 6.82
C LEU A 350 16.22 -16.80 6.51
N SER A 351 15.98 -17.12 5.24
CA SER A 351 16.06 -18.49 4.74
C SER A 351 17.50 -19.03 4.82
N PRO A 352 17.69 -20.37 4.82
CA PRO A 352 19.02 -20.96 4.77
C PRO A 352 19.87 -20.46 3.58
N ARG A 353 19.25 -20.24 2.41
CA ARG A 353 19.94 -19.72 1.23
C ARG A 353 20.39 -18.26 1.42
N GLU A 354 19.54 -17.41 1.99
CA GLU A 354 19.87 -16.01 2.29
C GLU A 354 21.04 -15.90 3.28
N ARG A 355 21.04 -16.74 4.33
CA ARG A 355 22.15 -16.81 5.30
C ARG A 355 23.45 -17.23 4.63
N GLU A 356 23.40 -18.24 3.77
CA GLU A 356 24.60 -18.74 3.07
C GLU A 356 25.20 -17.68 2.13
N LEU A 357 24.35 -16.96 1.38
CA LEU A 357 24.80 -15.88 0.49
C LEU A 357 25.55 -14.78 1.26
N ILE A 358 25.07 -14.42 2.45
CA ILE A 358 25.73 -13.42 3.32
C ILE A 358 27.05 -13.99 3.87
N ARG A 359 27.00 -15.20 4.44
CA ARG A 359 28.16 -15.86 5.07
C ARG A 359 29.34 -15.97 4.10
N GLN A 360 29.07 -16.43 2.88
CA GLN A 360 30.09 -16.60 1.84
C GLN A 360 30.57 -15.30 1.21
N ARG A 361 29.92 -14.15 1.51
CA ARG A 361 30.10 -12.90 0.76
C ARG A 361 29.95 -13.16 -0.75
N ASP A 362 28.94 -13.95 -1.13
CA ASP A 362 28.65 -14.26 -2.54
C ASP A 362 28.01 -13.03 -3.21
N TRP A 363 28.83 -12.02 -3.50
CA TRP A 363 28.37 -10.71 -4.02
C TRP A 363 27.59 -10.86 -5.33
N GLN A 364 28.06 -11.73 -6.22
CA GLN A 364 27.39 -12.01 -7.48
C GLN A 364 26.07 -12.76 -7.25
N GLY A 365 26.07 -13.76 -6.36
CA GLY A 365 24.88 -14.50 -5.97
C GLY A 365 23.83 -13.62 -5.28
N LEU A 366 24.23 -12.65 -4.47
CA LEU A 366 23.35 -11.68 -3.81
C LEU A 366 22.64 -10.78 -4.85
N ILE A 367 23.35 -10.28 -5.85
CA ILE A 367 22.74 -9.53 -6.97
C ILE A 367 21.78 -10.42 -7.76
N ARG A 368 22.20 -11.64 -8.11
CA ARG A 368 21.35 -12.60 -8.85
C ARG A 368 20.08 -12.94 -8.07
N TYR A 369 20.20 -13.12 -6.75
CA TYR A 369 19.08 -13.37 -5.84
C TYR A 369 18.08 -12.20 -5.79
N GLY A 370 18.55 -10.97 -6.02
CA GLY A 370 17.69 -9.79 -6.13
C GLY A 370 18.06 -8.66 -5.15
N VAL A 371 19.10 -8.82 -4.33
CA VAL A 371 19.55 -7.76 -3.43
C VAL A 371 20.04 -6.57 -4.24
N ILE A 372 19.53 -5.38 -3.97
CA ILE A 372 20.02 -4.15 -4.61
C ILE A 372 21.47 -3.86 -4.16
N PHE A 373 22.31 -3.42 -5.11
CA PHE A 373 23.74 -3.17 -4.87
C PHE A 373 24.02 -2.29 -3.64
N PHE A 374 23.22 -1.26 -3.39
CA PHE A 374 23.42 -0.33 -2.28
C PHE A 374 23.28 -0.95 -0.88
N LEU A 375 22.76 -2.18 -0.78
CA LEU A 375 22.79 -2.97 0.45
C LEU A 375 24.06 -3.80 0.56
N LEU A 376 24.64 -4.24 -0.57
CA LEU A 376 25.94 -4.90 -0.62
C LEU A 376 27.05 -3.92 -0.28
N GLU A 377 26.95 -2.69 -0.77
CA GLU A 377 27.86 -1.59 -0.43
C GLU A 377 27.89 -1.33 1.10
N LYS A 378 26.73 -1.41 1.77
CA LYS A 378 26.65 -1.29 3.24
C LYS A 378 27.27 -2.49 3.94
N LEU A 379 26.97 -3.70 3.48
CA LEU A 379 27.59 -4.91 4.03
C LEU A 379 29.12 -4.84 3.89
N GLY A 380 29.62 -4.49 2.70
CA GLY A 380 31.04 -4.31 2.41
C GLY A 380 31.69 -3.31 3.37
N ALA A 381 31.10 -2.12 3.54
CA ALA A 381 31.59 -1.14 4.49
C ALA A 381 31.63 -1.67 5.94
N VAL A 382 30.66 -2.50 6.35
CA VAL A 382 30.62 -3.12 7.68
C VAL A 382 31.72 -4.16 7.86
N VAL A 383 31.94 -5.03 6.87
CA VAL A 383 32.91 -6.14 6.95
C VAL A 383 34.32 -5.77 6.46
N GLY A 384 34.55 -4.50 6.11
CA GLY A 384 35.85 -4.02 5.66
C GLY A 384 36.21 -4.39 4.21
N VAL A 385 35.23 -4.73 3.37
CA VAL A 385 35.43 -5.05 1.96
C VAL A 385 35.12 -3.80 1.10
N PRO A 386 36.11 -3.24 0.39
CA PRO A 386 35.92 -2.03 -0.41
C PRO A 386 35.10 -2.29 -1.68
N ASN A 387 34.50 -1.23 -2.23
CA ASN A 387 33.62 -1.35 -3.39
C ASN A 387 34.30 -2.02 -4.60
N LEU A 388 35.59 -1.75 -4.84
CA LEU A 388 36.32 -2.32 -5.98
C LEU A 388 36.49 -3.84 -5.88
N GLU A 389 36.60 -4.39 -4.67
CA GLU A 389 36.63 -5.84 -4.47
C GLU A 389 35.26 -6.46 -4.75
N ILE A 390 34.18 -5.80 -4.34
CA ILE A 390 32.81 -6.23 -4.67
C ILE A 390 32.61 -6.21 -6.19
N TYR A 391 33.06 -5.14 -6.87
CA TYR A 391 32.96 -5.06 -8.34
C TYR A 391 33.76 -6.15 -9.06
N ALA A 392 34.98 -6.43 -8.61
CA ALA A 392 35.82 -7.50 -9.14
C ALA A 392 35.16 -8.87 -8.96
N ALA A 393 34.64 -9.15 -7.75
CA ALA A 393 33.94 -10.39 -7.44
C ALA A 393 32.66 -10.56 -8.28
N MET A 394 31.88 -9.49 -8.51
CA MET A 394 30.70 -9.55 -9.39
C MET A 394 31.06 -9.82 -10.86
N ARG A 395 32.28 -9.47 -11.28
CA ARG A 395 32.84 -9.80 -12.61
C ARG A 395 33.56 -11.14 -12.68
N ASP A 396 33.62 -11.88 -11.57
CA ASP A 396 34.32 -13.17 -11.46
C ASP A 396 35.80 -13.06 -11.88
N GLU A 397 36.47 -11.98 -11.48
CA GLU A 397 37.89 -11.75 -11.77
C GLU A 397 38.67 -11.27 -10.53
N PRO A 398 40.00 -11.49 -10.48
CA PRO A 398 40.85 -10.94 -9.42
C PRO A 398 40.82 -9.41 -9.37
N LEU A 399 40.97 -8.83 -8.18
CA LEU A 399 40.98 -7.37 -8.00
C LEU A 399 42.02 -6.69 -8.89
N GLU A 400 43.22 -7.26 -9.03
CA GLU A 400 44.28 -6.69 -9.88
C GLU A 400 43.86 -6.63 -11.36
N ALA A 401 43.11 -7.62 -11.84
CA ALA A 401 42.58 -7.63 -13.20
C ALA A 401 41.52 -6.53 -13.36
N PHE A 402 40.64 -6.38 -12.37
CA PHE A 402 39.64 -5.33 -12.36
C PHE A 402 40.25 -3.92 -12.34
N LEU A 403 41.27 -3.70 -11.49
CA LEU A 403 41.95 -2.41 -11.35
C LEU A 403 42.62 -1.97 -12.64
N ARG A 404 43.17 -2.89 -13.45
CA ARG A 404 43.71 -2.58 -14.78
C ARG A 404 42.67 -1.97 -15.73
N THR A 405 41.38 -2.17 -15.47
CA THR A 405 40.30 -1.58 -16.27
C THR A 405 39.91 -0.17 -15.82
N ARG A 406 40.44 0.33 -14.70
CA ARG A 406 40.13 1.66 -14.15
C ARG A 406 41.21 2.66 -14.53
N GLN A 407 40.83 3.87 -14.93
CA GLN A 407 41.78 4.94 -15.20
C GLN A 407 42.54 5.40 -13.95
N VAL A 408 41.87 5.33 -12.78
CA VAL A 408 42.44 5.68 -11.48
C VAL A 408 42.13 4.55 -10.49
N PRO A 409 43.10 3.67 -10.19
CA PRO A 409 42.90 2.53 -9.31
C PRO A 409 43.01 2.97 -7.83
N LEU A 410 41.91 3.44 -7.25
CA LEU A 410 41.82 3.86 -5.84
C LEU A 410 40.81 3.01 -5.08
N SER A 411 41.21 2.45 -3.94
CA SER A 411 40.27 1.77 -3.04
C SER A 411 39.43 2.80 -2.26
N TYR A 412 38.11 2.58 -2.19
CA TYR A 412 37.17 3.41 -1.43
C TYR A 412 35.98 2.59 -0.90
N SER A 413 35.30 3.12 0.11
CA SER A 413 34.05 2.61 0.65
C SER A 413 33.15 3.76 1.13
N VAL A 414 31.90 3.44 1.50
CA VAL A 414 30.97 4.40 2.11
C VAL A 414 31.15 4.53 3.64
N ALA A 415 32.21 3.94 4.21
CA ALA A 415 32.49 4.07 5.63
C ALA A 415 32.75 5.54 6.00
N GLY A 416 32.10 6.01 7.08
CA GLY A 416 32.40 7.30 7.66
C GLY A 416 33.78 7.31 8.33
N ALA A 417 34.22 8.47 8.83
CA ALA A 417 35.37 8.53 9.72
C ALA A 417 35.16 7.53 10.86
N ALA A 418 36.16 6.70 11.13
CA ALA A 418 36.14 5.87 12.33
C ALA A 418 35.85 6.79 13.52
N GLU A 419 34.98 6.35 14.45
CA GLU A 419 34.97 6.94 15.79
C GLU A 419 36.34 6.63 16.42
N GLU A 420 37.35 7.43 16.07
CA GLU A 420 38.49 7.65 16.94
C GLU A 420 37.89 8.19 18.25
N GLN A 421 37.82 7.30 19.24
CA GLN A 421 37.89 7.60 20.67
C GLN A 421 37.38 9.01 21.03
N ARG A 422 36.07 9.21 21.03
CA ARG A 422 35.46 10.26 21.84
C ARG A 422 35.12 9.70 23.23
N ASP A 423 36.15 9.17 23.88
CA ASP A 423 36.20 9.05 25.34
C ASP A 423 37.19 10.12 25.82
N THR A 424 36.67 11.34 26.01
CA THR A 424 37.18 12.32 26.99
C THR A 424 36.01 13.07 27.59
#